data_AF-A0AA94HFW9-F1
#
_entry.id   AF-A0AA94HFW9-F1
#
_cell.length_a   1.000
_cell.length_b   1.000
_cell.length_c   1.000
_cell.angle_alpha   90.00
_cell.angle_beta   90.00
_cell.angle_gamma   90.00
#
_symmetry.space_group_name_H-M   'P 1'
#
loop_
_entity.id
_entity.type
_entity.pdbx_description
1 polymer ?
#
loop_
_entity_poly.entity_id
_entity_poly.type
_entity_poly.pdbx_seq_one_letter_code
_entity_poly.pdbx_strand_id
1 'polypeptide(L)' 'MMGTITVRLNEMEQKVFEEYAKMYDVPLSTLMKQTLEERIEDELDLDAIKAYENQLETDDVTVYEHDEMKKMLGL' A
#
# COMPACT_ATOMS: atom_id res chain seq x y z
N MET A 1 -2.54 -2.84 -22.17
CA MET A 1 -3.68 -2.05 -22.72
C MET A 1 -3.84 -0.83 -21.83
N MET A 2 -4.06 0.37 -22.38
CA MET A 2 -4.31 1.58 -21.58
C MET A 2 -5.83 1.75 -21.44
N GLY A 3 -6.32 1.82 -20.20
CA GLY A 3 -7.74 2.04 -19.90
C GLY A 3 -7.97 3.46 -19.38
N THR A 4 -9.15 4.01 -19.64
CA THR A 4 -9.59 5.28 -19.09
C THR A 4 -10.69 5.03 -18.05
N ILE A 5 -10.57 5.66 -16.88
CA ILE A 5 -11.58 5.64 -15.84
C ILE A 5 -12.18 7.05 -15.74
N THR A 6 -13.50 7.15 -15.78
CA THR A 6 -14.23 8.41 -15.55
C THR A 6 -14.90 8.33 -14.19
N VAL A 7 -14.49 9.21 -13.28
CA VAL A 7 -15.09 9.32 -11.93
C VAL A 7 -15.87 10.63 -11.86
N ARG A 8 -17.13 10.55 -11.44
CA ARG A 8 -17.96 11.75 -11.21
C ARG A 8 -17.65 12.29 -9.82
N LEU A 9 -17.36 13.58 -9.75
CA LEU A 9 -17.13 14.30 -8.50
C LEU A 9 -18.24 15.32 -8.30
N ASN A 10 -18.57 15.59 -7.03
CA ASN A 10 -19.30 16.80 -6.67
C ASN A 10 -18.35 18.01 -6.62
N GLU A 11 -18.92 19.22 -6.52
CA GLU A 11 -18.15 20.46 -6.56
C GLU A 11 -17.11 20.56 -5.43
N MET A 12 -17.43 20.04 -4.24
CA MET A 12 -16.55 20.08 -3.08
C MET A 12 -15.40 19.07 -3.22
N GLU A 13 -15.70 17.84 -3.63
CA GLU A 13 -14.70 16.82 -3.95
C GLU A 13 -13.71 17.31 -5.00
N GLN A 14 -14.21 17.84 -6.12
CA GLN A 14 -13.36 18.36 -7.18
C GLN A 14 -12.44 19.46 -6.66
N LYS A 15 -12.98 20.44 -5.92
CA LYS A 15 -12.20 21.53 -5.36
C LYS A 15 -11.11 21.02 -4.42
N VAL A 16 -11.46 20.14 -3.46
CA VAL A 16 -10.50 19.63 -2.47
C VAL A 16 -9.41 18.81 -3.13
N PHE A 17 -9.77 17.92 -4.06
CA PHE A 17 -8.79 17.03 -4.69
C PHE A 17 -7.86 17.78 -5.63
N GLU A 18 -8.36 18.77 -6.39
CA GLU A 18 -7.53 19.60 -7.25
C GLU A 18 -6.56 20.47 -6.44
N GLU A 19 -7.01 21.11 -5.36
CA GLU A 19 -6.12 21.93 -4.51
C GLU A 19 -5.07 21.07 -3.81
N TYR A 20 -5.42 19.87 -3.36
CA TYR A 20 -4.44 18.93 -2.81
C TYR A 20 -3.41 18.53 -3.88
N ALA A 21 -3.84 18.13 -5.07
CA ALA A 21 -2.93 17.77 -6.16
C ALA A 21 -1.98 18.92 -6.55
N LYS A 22 -2.48 20.17 -6.56
CA LYS A 22 -1.65 21.38 -6.77
C LYS A 22 -0.62 21.58 -5.67
N MET A 23 -0.98 21.35 -4.41
CA MET A 23 -0.06 21.50 -3.27
C MET A 23 1.17 20.58 -3.39
N TYR A 24 1.01 19.39 -3.98
CA TYR A 24 2.10 18.43 -4.21
C TYR A 24 2.70 18.49 -5.62
N ASP A 25 2.27 19.44 -6.46
CA ASP A 25 2.72 19.61 -7.84
C ASP A 25 2.58 18.32 -8.69
N VAL A 26 1.46 17.60 -8.51
CA VAL A 26 1.15 16.38 -9.27
C VAL A 26 -0.22 16.48 -9.97
N PRO A 27 -0.40 15.82 -11.14
CA PRO A 27 -1.73 15.70 -11.73
C PRO A 27 -2.69 14.93 -10.81
N LEU A 28 -3.97 15.34 -10.75
CA LEU A 28 -5.00 14.65 -9.97
C LEU A 28 -5.10 13.15 -10.31
N SER A 29 -4.94 12.78 -11.58
CA SER A 29 -4.92 11.38 -12.00
C SER A 29 -3.73 10.58 -11.46
N THR A 30 -2.61 11.25 -11.18
CA THR A 30 -1.44 10.61 -10.54
C THR A 30 -1.72 10.37 -9.07
N LEU A 31 -2.22 11.39 -8.37
CA LEU A 31 -2.65 11.26 -6.98
C LEU A 31 -3.68 10.13 -6.81
N MET A 32 -4.71 10.07 -7.66
CA MET A 32 -5.73 9.01 -7.61
C MET A 32 -5.16 7.60 -7.82
N LYS A 33 -4.15 7.45 -8.67
CA LYS A 33 -3.48 6.14 -8.86
C LYS A 33 -2.65 5.77 -7.63
N GLN A 34 -1.86 6.71 -7.12
CA GLN A 34 -1.02 6.48 -5.93
C GLN A 34 -1.88 6.09 -4.73
N THR A 35 -2.96 6.83 -4.46
CA THR A 35 -3.88 6.50 -3.36
C THR A 35 -4.55 5.13 -3.55
N LEU A 36 -4.84 4.72 -4.79
CA LEU A 36 -5.38 3.40 -5.05
C LEU A 36 -4.33 2.29 -4.82
N GLU A 37 -3.10 2.52 -5.27
CA GLU A 37 -1.96 1.62 -5.05
C GLU A 37 -1.70 1.46 -3.53
N GLU A 38 -1.57 2.56 -2.80
CA GLU A 38 -1.39 2.59 -1.34
C GLU A 38 -2.50 1.81 -0.61
N ARG A 39 -3.77 2.01 -1.00
CA ARG A 39 -4.88 1.30 -0.37
C ARG A 39 -4.83 -0.21 -0.62
N ILE A 40 -4.38 -0.64 -1.79
CA ILE A 40 -4.21 -2.05 -2.12
C ILE A 40 -3.04 -2.64 -1.32
N GLU A 41 -1.92 -1.92 -1.25
CA GLU A 41 -0.75 -2.32 -0.46
C GLU A 41 -1.11 -2.46 1.02
N ASP A 42 -1.82 -1.49 1.60
CA ASP A 42 -2.29 -1.53 2.98
C ASP A 42 -3.14 -2.78 3.29
N GLU A 43 -3.98 -3.21 2.34
CA GLU A 43 -4.78 -4.43 2.49
C GLU A 43 -3.92 -5.70 2.47
N LEU A 44 -2.99 -5.77 1.53
CA LEU A 44 -2.09 -6.92 1.39
C LEU A 44 -1.15 -7.03 2.59
N ASP A 45 -0.58 -5.92 3.04
CA ASP A 45 0.31 -5.85 4.19
C ASP A 45 -0.44 -6.24 5.48
N LEU A 46 -1.66 -5.73 5.67
CA LEU A 46 -2.48 -6.09 6.82
C LEU A 46 -2.81 -7.59 6.84
N ASP A 47 -3.14 -8.17 5.69
CA ASP A 47 -3.43 -9.60 5.59
C ASP A 47 -2.17 -10.46 5.83
N ALA A 48 -1.00 -10.02 5.35
CA ALA A 48 0.27 -10.68 5.63
C ALA A 48 0.61 -10.65 7.12
N ILE A 49 0.41 -9.50 7.78
CA ILE A 49 0.62 -9.36 9.23
C ILE A 49 -0.31 -10.29 10.01
N LYS A 50 -1.62 -10.29 9.69
CA LYS A 50 -2.59 -11.19 10.34
C LYS A 50 -2.21 -12.67 10.15
N ALA A 51 -1.75 -13.05 8.96
CA ALA A 51 -1.32 -14.42 8.71
C ALA A 51 -0.15 -14.81 9.62
N TYR A 52 0.84 -13.92 9.78
CA TYR A 52 1.97 -14.14 10.68
C TYR A 52 1.53 -14.17 12.16
N GLU A 53 0.64 -13.28 12.59
CA GLU A 53 0.11 -13.28 13.96
C GLU A 53 -0.65 -14.57 14.29
N ASN A 54 -1.46 -15.09 13.37
CA ASN A 54 -2.12 -16.39 13.54
C ASN A 54 -1.12 -17.56 13.63
N GLN A 55 -0.02 -17.51 12.87
CA GLN A 55 1.04 -18.52 12.96
C GLN A 55 1.74 -18.47 14.32
N LEU A 56 1.97 -17.26 14.87
CA LEU A 56 2.52 -17.10 16.22
C LEU A 56 1.63 -17.73 17.29
N GLU A 57 0.30 -17.55 17.19
CA GLU A 57 -0.65 -18.15 18.15
C GLU A 57 -0.67 -19.68 18.10
N THR A 58 -0.35 -20.25 16.94
CA THR A 58 -0.36 -21.71 16.70
C THR A 58 1.03 -22.35 16.85
N ASP A 59 2.03 -21.57 17.24
CA ASP A 59 3.46 -21.95 17.32
C ASP A 59 4.01 -22.51 15.99
N ASP A 60 3.38 -22.13 14.87
CA ASP A 60 3.73 -22.51 13.50
C ASP A 60 4.64 -21.44 12.86
N VAL A 61 5.64 -20.98 13.61
CA VAL A 61 6.62 -20.01 13.13
C VAL A 61 8.03 -20.58 13.24
N THR A 62 8.85 -20.29 12.23
CA THR A 62 10.30 -20.54 12.32
C THR A 62 11.01 -19.22 12.59
N VAL A 63 11.73 -19.16 13.70
CA VAL A 63 12.55 -18.01 14.08
C VAL A 63 14.01 -18.36 13.84
N TYR A 64 14.74 -17.45 13.18
CA TYR A 64 16.17 -17.58 12.93
C TYR A 64 16.93 -16.55 13.75
N GLU A 65 18.10 -16.95 14.25
CA GLU A 65 19.00 -15.99 14.90
C GLU A 65 19.59 -15.02 13.87
N HIS A 66 19.98 -13.82 14.31
CA HIS A 66 20.48 -12.76 13.43
C HIS A 66 21.65 -13.21 12.53
N ASP A 67 22.58 -13.99 13.08
CA ASP A 67 23.74 -14.50 12.33
C ASP A 67 23.35 -15.58 11.31
N GLU A 68 22.30 -16.35 11.57
CA GLU A 68 21.77 -17.35 10.62
C GLU A 68 21.05 -16.65 9.48
N MET A 69 20.22 -15.66 9.79
CA MET A 69 19.51 -14.84 8.80
C MET A 69 20.47 -14.13 7.85
N LYS A 70 21.56 -13.53 8.37
CA LYS A 70 22.60 -12.91 7.53
C LYS A 70 23.23 -13.87 6.55
N LYS A 71 23.59 -15.09 7.01
CA LYS A 71 24.14 -16.14 6.15
C LYS A 71 23.17 -16.54 5.04
N MET A 72 21.87 -16.64 5.35
CA MET A 72 20.83 -16.94 4.36
C MET A 72 20.70 -15.85 3.29
N LEU A 73 20.83 -14.58 3.68
CA LEU A 73 20.74 -13.43 2.79
C LEU A 73 22.06 -13.08 2.07
N GLY A 74 23.16 -13.76 2.39
CA GLY A 74 24.49 -13.47 1.82
C GLY A 74 25.11 -12.16 2.30
N LEU A 75 24.76 -11.72 3.52
CA LEU A 75 25.24 -10.49 4.17
C LEU A 75 26.32 -10.75 5.23
#